data_AF-A0A0F9I1P1-F1
#
_entry.id   AF-A0A0F9I1P1-F1
#
_cell.length_a   1.000
_cell.length_b   1.000
_cell.length_c   1.000
_cell.angle_alpha   90.00
_cell.angle_beta   90.00
_cell.angle_gamma   90.00
#
_symmetry.space_group_name_H-M   'P 1'
#
loop_
_entity.id
_entity.type
_entity.pdbx_description
1 polymer ?
#
loop_
_entity_poly.entity_id
_entity_poly.type
_entity_poly.pdbx_seq_one_letter_code
_entity_poly.pdbx_strand_id
1 'polypeptide(L)'
;MLALPFGLLFDGIVLSTLWEWFVVEQFALPSLSIVHAIGISILVSTLFTQLKVTSHLTKEQEKEHNWELLIKMLISPWILLLPGWITTLLM
;
A
#
# COMPACT_ATOMS: atom_id res chain seq x y z
N MET A 1 18.03 -2.18 2.89
CA MET A 1 17.40 -3.46 2.54
C MET A 1 16.16 -3.83 3.38
N LEU A 2 15.96 -3.28 4.59
CA LEU A 2 14.78 -3.56 5.42
C LEU A 2 13.51 -2.75 5.08
N ALA A 3 13.57 -1.75 4.20
CA ALA A 3 12.40 -0.92 3.88
C ALA A 3 11.29 -1.71 3.16
N LEU A 4 11.66 -2.66 2.30
CA LEU A 4 10.73 -3.44 1.48
C LEU A 4 9.71 -4.28 2.30
N PRO A 5 10.12 -5.08 3.30
CA PRO A 5 9.16 -5.87 4.08
C PRO A 5 8.19 -5.00 4.88
N PHE A 6 8.62 -3.82 5.36
CA PHE A 6 7.72 -2.91 6.06
C PHE A 6 6.66 -2.32 5.13
N GLY A 7 7.01 -1.95 3.90
CA GLY A 7 6.04 -1.44 2.91
C GLY A 7 4.91 -2.41 2.62
N LEU A 8 5.24 -3.70 2.45
CA LEU A 8 4.25 -4.75 2.20
C LEU A 8 3.27 -4.96 3.36
N LEU A 9 3.72 -4.77 4.61
CA LEU A 9 2.83 -4.84 5.77
C LEU A 9 1.82 -3.69 5.76
N PHE A 10 2.27 -2.47 5.44
CA PHE A 10 1.37 -1.32 5.32
C PHE A 10 0.36 -1.51 4.19
N ASP A 11 0.80 -1.97 3.03
CA ASP A 11 -0.09 -2.25 1.90
C ASP A 11 -1.13 -3.32 2.24
N GLY A 12 -0.75 -4.36 3.00
CA GLY A 12 -1.68 -5.38 3.48
C GLY A 12 -2.74 -4.83 4.44
N ILE A 13 -2.34 -3.96 5.39
CA ILE A 13 -3.29 -3.31 6.31
C ILE A 13 -4.27 -2.42 5.55
N VAL A 14 -3.76 -1.59 4.64
CA VAL A 14 -4.59 -0.70 3.83
C VAL A 14 -5.56 -1.49 2.96
N LEU A 15 -5.09 -2.54 2.29
CA LEU A 15 -5.94 -3.40 1.47
C LEU A 15 -7.03 -4.09 2.30
N SER A 16 -6.69 -4.61 3.48
CA SER A 16 -7.68 -5.22 4.38
C SER A 16 -8.75 -4.23 4.84
N THR A 17 -8.36 -2.99 5.12
CA THR A 17 -9.29 -1.93 5.54
C THR A 17 -10.20 -1.49 4.40
N LEU A 18 -9.66 -1.29 3.20
CA LEU A 18 -10.45 -0.97 2.01
C LEU A 18 -11.42 -2.10 1.65
N TRP A 19 -10.97 -3.35 1.80
CA TRP A 19 -11.82 -4.52 1.59
C TRP A 19 -13.02 -4.53 2.54
N GLU A 20 -12.79 -4.23 3.82
CA GLU A 20 -13.86 -4.15 4.81
C GLU A 20 -14.90 -3.09 4.41
N TRP A 21 -14.46 -1.88 4.09
CA TRP A 21 -15.38 -0.77 3.78
C TRP A 21 -16.14 -0.95 2.48
N PHE A 22 -15.46 -1.38 1.41
CA PHE A 22 -16.05 -1.35 0.07
C PHE A 22 -16.60 -2.70 -0.38
N VAL A 23 -16.12 -3.81 0.21
CA VAL A 23 -16.44 -5.17 -0.26
C VAL A 23 -17.29 -5.92 0.76
N VAL A 24 -16.90 -5.92 2.03
CA VAL A 24 -17.63 -6.65 3.09
C VAL A 24 -18.99 -6.02 3.33
N GLU A 25 -19.06 -4.72 3.59
CA GLU A 25 -20.33 -4.05 3.89
C GLU A 25 -21.31 -4.07 2.71
N GLN A 26 -20.82 -3.88 1.49
CA GLN A 26 -21.68 -3.76 0.31
C GLN A 26 -22.13 -5.11 -0.26
N PHE A 27 -21.32 -6.17 -0.14
CA PHE A 27 -21.56 -7.46 -0.77
C PHE A 27 -21.72 -8.62 0.23
N ALA A 28 -21.73 -8.34 1.54
CA ALA A 28 -21.84 -9.34 2.61
C ALA A 28 -20.79 -10.46 2.49
N LEU A 29 -19.59 -10.12 2.01
CA LEU A 29 -18.47 -11.03 1.85
C LEU A 29 -17.70 -11.19 3.17
N PRO A 30 -16.97 -12.30 3.38
CA PRO A 30 -16.16 -12.48 4.59
C PRO A 30 -15.00 -11.49 4.64
N SER A 31 -14.65 -11.08 5.86
CA SER A 31 -13.52 -10.17 6.10
C SER A 31 -12.19 -10.79 5.69
N LEU A 32 -11.32 -9.96 5.13
CA LEU A 32 -10.02 -10.39 4.62
C LEU A 32 -8.98 -10.35 5.74
N SER A 33 -8.47 -11.50 6.15
CA SER A 33 -7.36 -11.58 7.10
C SER A 33 -6.13 -10.84 6.58
N ILE A 34 -5.43 -10.14 7.48
CA ILE A 34 -4.20 -9.38 7.19
C ILE A 34 -3.17 -10.24 6.44
N VAL A 35 -3.04 -11.53 6.79
CA VAL A 35 -2.10 -12.45 6.12
C VAL A 35 -2.46 -12.65 4.64
N HIS A 36 -3.76 -12.80 4.35
CA HIS A 36 -4.24 -12.91 2.97
C HIS A 36 -4.09 -11.58 2.23
N ALA A 37 -4.39 -10.46 2.88
CA ALA A 37 -4.23 -9.13 2.29
C ALA A 37 -2.77 -8.85 1.90
N ILE A 38 -1.80 -9.18 2.76
CA ILE A 38 -0.37 -9.08 2.44
C ILE A 38 -0.02 -9.94 1.21
N GLY A 39 -0.51 -11.19 1.18
CA GLY A 39 -0.30 -12.08 0.04
C GLY A 39 -0.84 -11.53 -1.28
N ILE A 40 -2.04 -10.97 -1.26
CA ILE A 40 -2.64 -10.31 -2.43
C ILE A 40 -1.84 -9.08 -2.83
N SER A 41 -1.43 -8.24 -1.88
CA SER A 41 -0.59 -7.06 -2.17
C SER A 41 0.73 -7.44 -2.83
N ILE A 42 1.35 -8.56 -2.43
CA ILE A 42 2.56 -9.09 -3.09
C ILE A 42 2.24 -9.56 -4.51
N LEU A 43 1.15 -10.31 -4.71
CA LEU A 43 0.74 -10.77 -6.05
C LEU A 43 0.45 -9.59 -6.98
N VAL A 44 -0.30 -8.59 -6.50
CA VAL A 44 -0.61 -7.39 -7.27
C VAL A 44 0.66 -6.60 -7.56
N SER A 45 1.52 -6.39 -6.56
CA SER A 45 2.80 -5.71 -6.78
C SER A 45 3.65 -6.45 -7.80
N THR A 46 3.78 -7.77 -7.71
CA THR A 46 4.62 -8.54 -8.67
C THR A 46 4.04 -8.58 -10.08
N LEU A 47 2.71 -8.62 -10.23
CA LEU A 47 2.05 -8.67 -11.54
C LEU A 47 1.91 -7.30 -12.20
N PHE A 48 1.77 -6.24 -11.42
CA PHE A 48 1.47 -4.89 -11.92
C PHE A 48 2.62 -3.88 -11.75
N THR A 49 3.67 -4.20 -10.99
CA THR A 49 4.85 -3.32 -10.88
C THR A 49 5.70 -3.46 -12.14
N GLN A 50 5.58 -2.48 -13.03
CA GLN A 50 6.60 -2.22 -14.04
C GLN A 50 7.86 -1.74 -13.32
N LEU A 51 8.81 -2.65 -13.11
CA LEU A 51 10.14 -2.37 -12.56
C LEU A 51 10.82 -1.27 -13.39
N LYS A 52 10.62 0.00 -13.01
CA LYS A 52 11.48 1.11 -13.45
C LYS A 52 12.80 1.00 -12.70
N VAL A 53 13.63 0.05 -13.12
CA VAL A 53 15.02 -0.05 -12.68
C VAL A 53 15.88 0.59 -13.73
N THR A 54 16.30 1.84 -13.49
CA THR A 54 17.70 2.29 -13.51
C THR A 54 17.76 3.82 -13.60
N SER A 55 18.20 4.46 -12.53
CA SER A 55 19.01 5.66 -12.64
C SER A 55 20.17 5.52 -11.65
N HIS A 56 21.40 5.54 -12.17
CA HIS A 56 22.60 5.63 -11.36
C HIS A 56 22.57 6.99 -10.65
N LEU A 57 22.23 7.00 -9.36
CA LEU A 57 22.24 8.20 -8.53
C LEU A 57 23.52 8.25 -7.69
N THR A 58 24.13 9.42 -7.56
CA THR A 58 25.25 9.70 -6.67
C THR A 58 24.82 9.64 -5.20
N LYS A 59 25.75 9.36 -4.27
CA LYS A 59 25.48 9.14 -2.83
C LYS A 59 24.66 10.24 -2.12
N GLU A 60 24.72 11.49 -2.58
CA GLU A 60 23.88 12.59 -2.07
C GLU A 60 22.44 12.50 -2.60
N GLN A 61 22.28 12.25 -3.90
CA GLN A 61 20.98 12.01 -4.52
C GLN A 61 20.31 10.73 -4.00
N GLU A 62 21.10 9.74 -3.57
CA GLU A 62 20.60 8.48 -3.01
C GLU A 62 19.91 8.66 -1.66
N LYS A 63 20.32 9.63 -0.82
CA LYS A 63 19.67 9.92 0.47
C LYS A 63 18.34 10.64 0.30
N GLU A 64 18.30 11.68 -0.53
CA GLU A 64 17.04 12.38 -0.85
C GLU A 64 16.06 11.45 -1.56
N HIS A 65 16.53 10.67 -2.53
CA HIS A 65 15.69 9.72 -3.26
C HIS A 65 15.17 8.58 -2.37
N ASN A 66 15.97 8.08 -1.41
CA ASN A 66 15.49 7.10 -0.44
C ASN A 66 14.43 7.68 0.49
N TRP A 67 14.58 8.94 0.92
CA TRP A 67 13.59 9.60 1.76
C TRP A 67 12.27 9.83 1.01
N GLU A 68 12.35 10.29 -0.24
CA GLU A 68 11.18 10.41 -1.12
C GLU A 68 10.50 9.06 -1.37
N LEU A 69 11.27 7.99 -1.60
CA LEU A 69 10.73 6.64 -1.78
C LEU A 69 10.03 6.13 -0.50
N LEU A 70 10.62 6.34 0.67
CA LEU A 70 10.03 5.94 1.95
C LEU A 70 8.74 6.71 2.23
N ILE A 71 8.75 8.03 2.03
CA ILE A 71 7.57 8.89 2.16
C ILE A 71 6.49 8.44 1.17
N LYS A 72 6.84 8.21 -0.10
CA LYS A 72 5.86 7.80 -1.11
C LYS A 72 5.30 6.41 -0.81
N MET A 73 6.14 5.46 -0.38
CA MET A 73 5.73 4.11 -0.02
C MET A 73 4.85 4.09 1.23
N LEU A 74 5.10 4.99 2.19
CA LEU A 74 4.34 5.05 3.43
C LEU A 74 3.09 5.92 3.32
N ILE A 75 3.11 7.02 2.56
CA ILE A 75 1.99 7.97 2.47
C ILE A 75 1.01 7.56 1.37
N SER A 76 1.48 6.98 0.25
CA SER A 76 0.60 6.56 -0.86
C SER A 76 -0.55 5.64 -0.42
N PRO A 77 -0.32 4.54 0.34
CA PRO A 77 -1.42 3.67 0.73
C PRO A 77 -2.36 4.34 1.74
N TRP A 78 -1.87 5.27 2.58
CA TRP A 78 -2.70 5.99 3.55
C TRP A 78 -3.57 7.06 2.90
N ILE A 79 -3.08 7.73 1.85
CA ILE A 79 -3.91 8.64 1.04
C ILE A 79 -5.08 7.87 0.42
N LEU A 80 -4.89 6.60 0.06
CA LEU A 80 -5.96 5.76 -0.48
C LEU A 80 -7.10 5.49 0.53
N LEU A 81 -6.82 5.61 1.84
CA LEU A 81 -7.83 5.45 2.89
C LEU A 81 -8.67 6.72 3.12
N LEU A 82 -8.18 7.89 2.72
CA LEU A 82 -8.89 9.17 2.94
C LEU A 82 -10.29 9.24 2.31
N PRO A 83 -10.51 8.77 1.06
CA PRO A 83 -11.85 8.74 0.47
C PRO A 83 -12.82 7.85 1.24
N GLY A 84 -12.34 6.73 1.78
CA GLY A 84 -13.15 5.82 2.59
C GLY A 84 -13.55 6.39 3.95
N TRP A 85 -12.69 7.22 4.56
CA TRP A 85 -13.04 8.00 5.75
C TRP A 85 -14.10 9.06 5.44
N ILE A 86 -14.01 9.73 4.28
CA ILE A 86 -15.00 10.73 3.89
C ILE A 86 -16.38 10.10 3.74
N THR A 87 -16.48 8.89 3.16
CA THR A 87 -17.77 8.19 3.02
C THR A 87 -18.33 7.72 4.36
N THR A 88 -17.50 7.25 5.28
CA THR A 88 -17.96 6.88 6.65
C THR A 88 -18.38 8.09 7.48
N LEU A 89 -17.83 9.28 7.21
CA LEU A 89 -18.19 10.51 7.92
C LEU A 89 -19.46 11.18 7.36
N LEU A 90 -19.85 10.82 6.13
CA LEU A 90 -21.05 11.31 5.42
C LEU A 90 -22.27 10.39 5.57
N MET A 91 -22.07 9.16 6.03
CA MET A 91 -23.12 8.21 6.44
C MET A 91 -23.52 8.44 7.90
#